data_AF-A0A402BD87-F1
#
_entry.id   AF-A0A402BD87-F1
#
_cell.length_a   1.000
_cell.length_b   1.000
_cell.length_c   1.000
_cell.angle_alpha   90.00
_cell.angle_beta   90.00
_cell.angle_gamma   90.00
#
_symmetry.space_group_name_H-M   'P 1'
#
loop_
_entity.id
_entity.type
_entity.pdbx_description
1 polymer ?
#
loop_
_entity_poly.entity_id
_entity_poly.type
_entity_poly.pdbx_seq_one_letter_code
_entity_poly.pdbx_strand_id
1 'polypeptide(L)'
;MVLSHPEILLHNNPAELGARQCVRKRDVSLQARTTEGIGAWDTFQTLVGTANKLGVNMYQYFHDCITQTNMLPSFAQLIEDRANALPLSASWSHVP
;
A
#
# COMPACT_ATOMS: atom_id res chain seq x y z
N MET A 1 13.45 19.53 -6.90
CA MET A 1 12.20 18.89 -6.44
C MET A 1 12.12 18.84 -4.92
N VAL A 2 12.99 18.14 -4.19
CA VAL A 2 12.90 18.09 -2.70
C VAL A 2 13.00 19.46 -2.01
N LEU A 3 13.83 20.39 -2.54
CA LEU A 3 13.93 21.76 -1.99
C LEU A 3 12.64 22.57 -2.13
N SER A 4 11.81 22.27 -3.13
CA SER A 4 10.53 22.92 -3.38
C SER A 4 9.36 22.17 -2.73
N HIS A 5 9.53 20.87 -2.50
CA HIS A 5 8.53 19.93 -2.00
C HIS A 5 9.13 19.12 -0.84
N PRO A 6 9.21 19.70 0.37
CA PRO A 6 9.87 19.08 1.53
C PRO A 6 9.19 17.80 2.02
N GLU A 7 7.93 17.56 1.63
CA GLU A 7 7.22 16.30 1.87
C GLU A 7 7.82 15.08 1.14
N ILE A 8 8.59 15.31 0.06
CA ILE A 8 9.22 14.24 -0.71
C ILE A 8 10.48 13.82 0.03
N LEU A 9 10.58 12.53 0.34
CA LEU A 9 11.80 11.98 0.93
C LEU A 9 13.00 12.16 -0.01
N LEU A 10 14.16 12.49 0.58
CA LEU A 10 15.41 12.66 -0.16
C LEU A 10 15.89 11.36 -0.84
N HIS A 11 15.43 10.21 -0.35
CA HIS A 11 15.74 8.90 -0.88
C HIS A 11 14.46 8.13 -1.25
N ASN A 12 14.58 7.22 -2.21
CA ASN A 12 13.50 6.33 -2.63
C ASN A 12 13.41 5.03 -1.80
N ASN A 13 14.21 4.87 -0.74
CA ASN A 13 14.31 3.63 0.05
C ASN A 13 12.96 2.97 0.39
N PRO A 14 11.91 3.71 0.85
CA PRO A 14 10.62 3.07 1.15
C PRO A 14 9.95 2.44 -0.08
N ALA A 15 10.04 3.10 -1.23
CA ALA A 15 9.52 2.58 -2.49
C ALA A 15 10.32 1.34 -2.94
N GLU A 16 11.65 1.40 -2.86
CA GLU A 16 12.50 0.26 -3.20
C GLU A 16 12.29 -0.94 -2.28
N LEU A 17 12.11 -0.71 -0.97
CA LEU A 17 11.82 -1.76 0.01
C LEU A 17 10.50 -2.47 -0.33
N GLY A 18 9.47 -1.73 -0.72
CA GLY A 18 8.20 -2.30 -1.19
C GLY A 18 8.39 -3.20 -2.41
N ALA A 19 9.09 -2.70 -3.44
CA ALA A 19 9.38 -3.48 -4.65
C ALA A 19 10.21 -4.75 -4.33
N ARG A 20 11.22 -4.61 -3.45
CA ARG A 20 12.08 -5.72 -3.03
C ARG A 20 11.31 -6.81 -2.29
N GLN A 21 10.32 -6.46 -1.47
CA GLN A 21 9.46 -7.45 -0.82
C GLN A 21 8.71 -8.29 -1.84
N CYS A 22 8.12 -7.67 -2.87
CA CYS A 22 7.42 -8.38 -3.94
C CYS A 22 8.36 -9.33 -4.70
N VAL A 23 9.55 -8.85 -5.08
CA VAL A 23 10.55 -9.67 -5.78
C VAL A 23 11.01 -10.85 -4.93
N ARG A 24 11.35 -10.61 -3.66
CA ARG A 24 11.77 -11.68 -2.74
C ARG A 24 10.67 -12.70 -2.52
N LYS A 25 9.41 -12.26 -2.37
CA LYS A 25 8.30 -13.18 -2.20
C LYS A 25 8.15 -14.07 -3.42
N ARG A 26 8.27 -13.50 -4.63
CA ARG A 26 8.19 -14.23 -5.91
C ARG A 26 9.26 -15.30 -6.02
N ASP A 27 10.50 -14.94 -5.69
CA ASP A 27 11.64 -15.83 -5.69
C ASP A 27 11.46 -17.03 -4.75
N VAL A 28 11.16 -16.78 -3.46
CA VAL A 28 11.04 -17.85 -2.45
C VAL A 28 9.85 -18.78 -2.65
N SER A 29 8.88 -18.40 -3.48
CA SER A 29 7.69 -19.23 -3.74
C SER A 29 7.64 -19.74 -5.18
N LEU A 30 8.79 -19.75 -5.87
CA LEU A 30 8.98 -20.31 -7.21
C LEU A 30 8.14 -19.69 -8.33
N GLN A 31 7.65 -18.46 -8.10
CA GLN A 31 6.81 -17.68 -9.00
C GLN A 31 5.48 -18.36 -9.42
N ALA A 32 4.43 -17.55 -9.61
CA ALA A 32 3.20 -18.05 -10.21
C ALA A 32 3.41 -18.38 -11.70
N ARG A 33 2.88 -19.52 -12.15
CA ARG A 33 3.01 -20.02 -13.55
C ARG A 33 1.80 -19.75 -14.42
N THR A 34 0.64 -19.45 -13.80
CA THR A 34 -0.60 -19.15 -14.51
C THR A 34 -0.96 -17.68 -14.38
N THR A 35 -1.77 -17.18 -15.30
CA THR A 35 -2.32 -15.83 -15.30
C THR A 35 -3.11 -15.53 -14.02
N GLU A 36 -3.90 -16.49 -13.57
CA GLU A 36 -4.72 -16.37 -12.35
C GLU A 36 -3.83 -16.33 -11.11
N GLY A 37 -2.76 -17.15 -11.09
CA GLY A 37 -1.78 -17.13 -10.01
C GLY A 37 -1.04 -15.80 -9.93
N ILE A 38 -0.64 -15.23 -11.07
CA ILE A 38 -0.02 -13.90 -11.12
C ILE A 38 -0.98 -12.84 -10.60
N GLY A 39 -2.25 -12.86 -11.06
CA GLY A 39 -3.28 -11.93 -10.60
C GLY A 39 -3.56 -12.02 -9.10
N ALA A 40 -3.66 -13.25 -8.57
CA ALA A 40 -3.84 -13.46 -7.14
C ALA A 40 -2.66 -12.88 -6.35
N TRP A 41 -1.43 -13.16 -6.80
CA TRP A 41 -0.22 -12.66 -6.17
C TRP A 41 -0.14 -11.14 -6.12
N ASP A 42 -0.34 -10.47 -7.26
CA ASP A 42 -0.27 -9.01 -7.33
C ASP A 42 -1.37 -8.37 -6.47
N THR A 43 -2.56 -8.98 -6.44
CA THR A 43 -3.66 -8.55 -5.57
C THR A 43 -3.31 -8.68 -4.09
N PHE A 44 -2.86 -9.86 -3.66
CA PHE A 44 -2.54 -10.11 -2.25
C PHE A 44 -1.31 -9.32 -1.77
N GLN A 45 -0.28 -9.14 -2.61
CA GLN A 45 0.86 -8.28 -2.29
C GLN A 45 0.42 -6.82 -2.13
N THR A 46 -0.49 -6.34 -2.98
CA THR A 46 -1.05 -4.99 -2.86
C THR A 46 -1.85 -4.84 -1.57
N LEU A 47 -2.74 -5.79 -1.25
CA LEU A 47 -3.55 -5.76 -0.03
C LEU A 47 -2.68 -5.73 1.23
N VAL A 48 -1.72 -6.64 1.35
CA VAL A 48 -0.78 -6.68 2.48
C VAL A 48 0.05 -5.40 2.56
N GLY A 49 0.56 -4.93 1.42
CA GLY A 49 1.34 -3.71 1.34
C GLY A 49 0.57 -2.45 1.73
N THR A 50 -0.73 -2.40 1.44
CA THR A 50 -1.63 -1.30 1.82
C THR A 50 -2.01 -1.39 3.29
N ALA A 51 -2.40 -2.58 3.78
CA ALA A 51 -2.70 -2.81 5.19
C ALA A 51 -1.52 -2.40 6.09
N ASN A 52 -0.30 -2.81 5.74
CA ASN A 52 0.91 -2.44 6.47
C ASN A 52 1.15 -0.91 6.49
N LYS A 53 0.90 -0.22 5.37
CA LYS A 53 1.02 1.25 5.32
C LYS A 53 -0.04 1.94 6.16
N LEU A 54 -1.25 1.38 6.24
CA LEU A 54 -2.37 1.92 7.01
C LEU A 54 -2.35 1.50 8.49
N GLY A 55 -1.47 0.55 8.87
CA GLY A 55 -1.43 0.00 10.23
C GLY A 55 -2.59 -0.97 10.52
N VAL A 56 -3.20 -1.55 9.49
CA VAL A 56 -4.31 -2.50 9.61
C VAL A 56 -3.75 -3.92 9.75
N ASN A 57 -4.29 -4.67 10.71
CA ASN A 57 -3.97 -6.09 10.84
C ASN A 57 -4.63 -6.88 9.69
N MET A 58 -3.80 -7.51 8.86
CA MET A 58 -4.27 -8.22 7.67
C MET A 58 -5.17 -9.42 7.98
N TYR A 59 -4.89 -10.15 9.06
CA TYR A 59 -5.73 -11.27 9.49
C TYR A 59 -7.12 -10.79 9.89
N GLN A 60 -7.19 -9.70 10.68
CA GLN A 60 -8.46 -9.09 11.07
C GLN A 60 -9.25 -8.63 9.84
N TYR A 61 -8.57 -8.02 8.86
CA TYR A 61 -9.18 -7.58 7.60
C TYR A 61 -9.80 -8.75 6.83
N PHE A 62 -9.05 -9.83 6.60
CA PHE A 62 -9.60 -10.99 5.90
C PHE A 62 -10.73 -11.65 6.68
N HIS A 63 -10.59 -11.77 8.00
CA HIS A 63 -11.65 -12.30 8.83
C HIS A 63 -12.92 -11.48 8.64
N ASP A 64 -12.85 -10.15 8.78
CA ASP A 64 -13.99 -9.25 8.62
C ASP A 64 -14.66 -9.34 7.23
N CYS A 65 -13.86 -9.44 6.16
CA CYS A 65 -14.36 -9.61 4.80
C CYS A 65 -15.04 -10.99 4.60
N ILE A 66 -14.44 -12.06 5.11
CA ILE A 66 -14.96 -13.43 4.97
C ILE A 66 -16.23 -13.63 5.80
N THR A 67 -16.26 -13.10 7.02
CA THR A 67 -17.44 -13.16 7.90
C THR A 67 -18.49 -12.11 7.56
N GLN A 68 -18.20 -11.20 6.63
CA GLN A 68 -19.08 -10.11 6.19
C GLN A 68 -19.58 -9.26 7.35
N THR A 69 -18.76 -9.12 8.40
CA THR A 69 -19.11 -8.33 9.59
C THR A 69 -19.03 -6.83 9.31
N ASN A 70 -18.23 -6.42 8.31
CA ASN A 70 -18.05 -5.03 7.87
C ASN A 70 -17.76 -4.06 9.04
N MET A 71 -17.02 -4.54 10.04
CA MET A 71 -16.64 -3.79 11.23
C MET A 71 -15.42 -2.92 11.00
N LEU A 72 -14.54 -3.32 10.06
CA LEU A 72 -13.36 -2.53 9.71
C LEU A 72 -13.72 -1.51 8.63
N PRO A 73 -13.21 -0.26 8.73
CA PRO A 73 -13.34 0.69 7.64
C PRO A 73 -12.63 0.16 6.38
N SER A 74 -13.21 0.48 5.23
CA SER A 74 -12.60 0.11 3.94
C SER A 74 -11.22 0.75 3.78
N PHE A 75 -10.33 0.11 3.01
CA PHE A 75 -9.04 0.71 2.68
C PHE A 75 -9.18 2.05 1.95
N ALA A 76 -10.21 2.22 1.12
CA ALA A 76 -10.47 3.49 0.45
C ALA A 76 -10.70 4.62 1.46
N GLN A 77 -11.58 4.39 2.42
CA GLN A 77 -11.85 5.37 3.48
C GLN A 77 -10.62 5.67 4.32
N LEU A 78 -9.85 4.65 4.72
CA LEU A 78 -8.62 4.86 5.48
C LEU A 78 -7.55 5.65 4.69
N ILE A 79 -7.48 5.46 3.37
CA ILE A 79 -6.59 6.24 2.49
C ILE A 79 -7.04 7.70 2.46
N GLU A 80 -8.34 7.96 2.31
CA GLU A 80 -8.91 9.32 2.34
C GLU A 80 -8.66 10.00 3.69
N ASP A 81 -8.93 9.32 4.80
CA ASP A 81 -8.70 9.84 6.16
C ASP A 81 -7.22 10.21 6.36
N ARG A 82 -6.30 9.35 5.92
CA ARG A 82 -4.86 9.62 6.01
C ARG A 82 -4.42 10.76 5.09
N ALA A 83 -4.97 10.87 3.89
CA ALA A 83 -4.67 11.97 2.97
C ALA A 83 -5.14 13.33 3.55
N ASN A 84 -6.31 13.36 4.20
CA ASN A 84 -6.83 14.55 4.86
C ASN A 84 -5.99 14.93 6.10
N ALA A 85 -5.52 13.96 6.86
CA ALA A 85 -4.70 14.19 8.05
C ALA A 85 -3.27 14.66 7.73
N LEU A 86 -2.74 14.30 6.55
CA LEU A 86 -1.38 14.62 6.11
C LEU A 86 -1.43 15.25 4.70
N PRO A 87 -1.60 16.58 4.59
CA PRO A 87 -1.70 17.27 3.30
C PRO A 87 -0.33 17.40 2.63
N LEU A 88 0.21 16.28 2.15
CA LEU A 88 1.50 16.18 1.47
C LEU A 88 1.51 16.82 0.06
N SER A 89 0.44 17.50 -0.34
CA SER A 89 0.36 18.24 -1.60
C SER A 89 0.38 19.76 -1.44
N ALA A 90 0.46 20.29 -0.21
CA ALA A 90 0.33 21.71 0.08
C ALA A 90 1.40 22.59 -0.60
N SER A 91 2.59 22.05 -0.85
CA SER A 91 3.65 22.79 -1.55
C SER A 91 3.40 22.91 -3.07
N TRP A 92 2.52 22.08 -3.64
CA TRP A 92 2.23 22.03 -5.07
C TRP A 92 1.14 23.01 -5.50
N SER A 93 0.27 23.43 -4.59
CA SER A 93 -0.82 24.40 -4.87
C SER A 93 -0.34 25.82 -5.17
N HIS A 94 0.96 26.09 -5.04
CA HIS A 94 1.58 27.39 -5.29
C HIS A 94 2.44 27.43 -6.56
N VAL A 95 2.45 26.37 -7.37
CA VAL A 95 3.17 26.34 -8.65
C VAL A 95 2.22 26.85 -9.75
N PRO A 96 2.50 28.00 -10.40
CA PRO A 96 1.72 28.46 -11.56
C PRO A 96 1.84 27.53 -12.76
#